data_AF-A0A354EY54-F1
#
_entry.id   AF-A0A354EY54-F1
#
_cell.length_a   1.000
_cell.length_b   1.000
_cell.length_c   1.000
_cell.angle_alpha   90.00
_cell.angle_beta   90.00
_cell.angle_gamma   90.00
#
_symmetry.space_group_name_H-M   'P 1'
#
loop_
_entity.id
_entity.type
_entity.pdbx_description
1 polymer ?
#
loop_
_entity_poly.entity_id
_entity_poly.type
_entity_poly.pdbx_seq_one_letter_code
_entity_poly.pdbx_strand_id
1 'polypeptide(L)' 'DMFSTFRDIGLEKGFFEVASGPLVRSSYRADRIFKRDNLGL' A
#
# COMPACT_ATOMS: atom_id res chain seq x y z
N ASP A 1 6.10 -6.20 -12.41
CA ASP A 1 5.71 -7.22 -11.41
C ASP A 1 4.23 -7.17 -11.07
N MET A 2 3.58 -8.34 -10.90
CA MET A 2 2.14 -8.43 -10.59
C MET A 2 1.74 -7.57 -9.38
N PHE A 3 2.62 -7.45 -8.38
CA PHE A 3 2.40 -6.58 -7.22
C PHE A 3 2.24 -5.10 -7.58
N SER A 4 3.00 -4.60 -8.57
CA SER A 4 2.84 -3.23 -9.06
C SER A 4 1.47 -3.04 -9.69
N THR A 5 1.03 -3.99 -10.54
CA THR A 5 -0.27 -3.92 -11.18
C THR A 5 -1.42 -3.91 -10.17
N PHE A 6 -1.36 -4.74 -9.12
CA PHE A 6 -2.36 -4.70 -8.05
C PHE A 6 -2.34 -3.39 -7.26
N ARG A 7 -1.16 -2.79 -7.08
CA ARG A 7 -1.03 -1.46 -6.47
C ARG A 7 -1.73 -0.41 -7.34
N ASP A 8 -1.45 -0.39 -8.64
CA ASP A 8 -2.01 0.58 -9.58
C ASP A 8 -3.54 0.48 -9.65
N ILE A 9 -4.09 -0.74 -9.71
CA ILE A 9 -5.54 -0.98 -9.65
C ILE A 9 -6.17 -0.44 -8.37
N GLY A 10 -5.50 -0.58 -7.22
CA GLY A 10 -5.99 -0.03 -5.96
C GLY A 10 -5.96 1.50 -5.94
N LEU A 11 -4.92 2.10 -6.48
CA LEU A 11 -4.83 3.56 -6.61
C LEU A 11 -5.93 4.11 -7.54
N GLU A 12 -6.18 3.46 -8.68
CA GLU A 12 -7.28 3.81 -9.59
C GLU A 12 -8.67 3.69 -8.95
N LYS A 13 -8.84 2.79 -7.98
CA LYS A 13 -10.07 2.63 -7.20
C LYS A 13 -10.28 3.72 -6.14
N GLY A 14 -9.33 4.64 -5.97
CA GLY A 14 -9.43 5.77 -5.04
C GLY A 14 -8.85 5.49 -3.65
N PHE A 15 -8.10 4.40 -3.47
CA PHE A 15 -7.32 4.20 -2.24
C PHE A 15 -6.15 5.20 -2.21
N PHE A 16 -5.97 5.86 -1.08
CA PHE A 16 -4.90 6.88 -0.91
C PHE A 16 -3.49 6.26 -0.99
N GLU A 17 -3.32 5.06 -0.44
CA GLU A 17 -2.06 4.31 -0.43
C GLU A 17 -2.37 2.81 -0.51
N VAL A 18 -1.59 2.07 -1.30
CA VAL A 18 -1.78 0.62 -1.49
C VAL A 18 -0.46 -0.12 -1.30
N ALA A 19 -0.39 -0.95 -0.27
CA ALA A 19 0.75 -1.82 0.00
C ALA A 19 0.60 -3.12 -0.78
N SER A 20 1.55 -3.42 -1.67
CA SER A 20 1.53 -4.63 -2.49
C SER A 20 2.94 -5.21 -2.60
N GLY A 21 3.12 -6.43 -2.10
CA GLY A 21 4.42 -7.11 -2.08
C GLY A 21 4.38 -8.46 -1.35
N PRO A 22 5.39 -9.31 -1.54
CA PRO A 22 5.38 -10.71 -1.06
C PRO A 22 5.33 -10.85 0.48
N LEU A 23 5.83 -9.85 1.22
CA LEU A 23 5.87 -9.86 2.69
C LEU A 23 4.82 -8.94 3.33
N VAL A 24 3.91 -8.35 2.56
CA VAL A 24 2.87 -7.45 3.08
C VAL A 24 1.92 -8.23 4.02
N ARG A 25 1.57 -7.61 5.15
CA ARG A 25 0.63 -8.12 6.16
C ARG A 25 -0.28 -6.98 6.61
N SER A 26 -1.44 -7.30 7.16
CA SER A 26 -2.43 -6.30 7.60
C SER A 26 -1.91 -5.36 8.71
N SER A 27 -1.02 -5.85 9.58
CA SER A 27 -0.36 -5.05 10.62
C SER A 27 0.89 -4.31 10.13
N TYR A 28 1.34 -4.56 8.89
CA TYR A 28 2.58 -4.00 8.38
C TYR A 28 2.45 -2.49 8.27
N ARG A 29 3.25 -1.76 9.08
CA ARG A 29 3.28 -0.29 9.15
C ARG A 29 1.94 0.38 9.49
N ALA A 30 1.01 -0.35 10.11
CA ALA A 30 -0.27 0.22 10.54
C ALA A 30 -0.10 1.37 11.56
N ASP A 31 1.03 1.43 12.26
CA ASP A 31 1.41 2.51 13.18
C ASP A 31 1.63 3.88 12.49
N ARG A 32 1.86 3.89 11.17
CA ARG A 32 2.13 5.11 10.40
C ARG A 32 0.92 5.64 9.65
N ILE A 33 -0.26 5.02 9.81
CA ILE A 33 -1.46 5.34 9.01
C ILE A 33 -1.85 6.81 9.08
N PHE A 34 -1.63 7.42 10.24
CA PHE A 34 -1.93 8.83 10.48
C PHE A 34 -0.88 9.80 9.90
N LYS A 35 0.30 9.31 9.53
CA LYS A 35 1.38 10.13 8.95
C LYS A 35 1.21 10.35 7.44
N ARG A 36 0.20 9.72 6.80
CA ARG A 36 -0.05 9.79 5.34
C ARG A 36 1.18 9.45 4.48
N ASP A 37 2.11 8.71 5.06
CA ASP A 37 3.36 8.23 4.47
C ASP A 37 3.62 6.82 5.00
N ASN A 38 2.69 5.91 4.71
CA ASN A 38 2.78 4.53 5.19
C ASN A 38 3.80 3.74 4.39
N LEU A 39 3.87 4.04 3.10
CA LEU A 39 4.67 3.29 2.17
C LEU A 39 6.09 3.83 2.06
N GLY A 40 6.36 5.07 2.47
CA GLY A 40 7.71 5.66 2.38
C GLY A 40 8.22 5.70 0.93
N LEU A 41 7.29 5.89 -0.01
CA LEU A 41 7.55 5.91 -1.46
C LEU A 41 7.55 7.35 -1.97
#